data_AF-A0A2V9JHP6-F1
#
_entry.id   AF-A0A2V9JHP6-F1
#
_cell.length_a   1.000
_cell.length_b   1.000
_cell.length_c   1.000
_cell.angle_alpha   90.00
_cell.angle_beta   90.00
_cell.angle_gamma   90.00
#
_symmetry.space_group_name_H-M   'P 1'
#
loop_
_entity.id
_entity.type
_entity.pdbx_description
1 polymer ?
#
loop_
_entity_poly.entity_id
_entity_poly.type
_entity_poly.pdbx_seq_one_letter_code
_entity_poly.pdbx_strand_id
1 'polypeptide(L)'
;MHESSEHAHVEGSKRVFMMVWGWLLALTAIEVVLAYQRLPIKVMLALLMTLSIVKASLIISYFMHLRYERRSLALTLMPALVFVVAMMFVVFPDSIRLYLMKPK
;
A
#
# COMPACT_ATOMS: atom_id res chain seq x y z
N MET A 1 -11.72 3.24 -40.56
CA MET A 1 -11.20 2.01 -39.93
C MET A 1 -10.16 2.35 -38.86
N HIS A 2 -10.45 3.31 -37.96
CA HIS A 2 -9.53 3.82 -36.93
C HIS A 2 -10.07 3.70 -35.48
N GLU A 3 -11.34 3.30 -35.27
CA GLU A 3 -11.91 3.16 -33.92
C GLU A 3 -11.58 1.83 -33.22
N SER A 4 -11.24 0.77 -33.96
CA SER A 4 -10.99 -0.56 -33.36
C SER A 4 -9.70 -0.66 -32.53
N SER A 5 -8.75 0.27 -32.69
CA SER A 5 -7.48 0.28 -31.95
C SER A 5 -7.54 0.97 -30.59
N GLU A 6 -8.45 1.94 -30.39
CA GLU A 6 -8.60 2.61 -29.09
C GLU A 6 -9.31 1.72 -28.06
N HIS A 7 -10.31 0.95 -28.47
CA HIS A 7 -11.03 0.05 -27.56
C HIS A 7 -10.15 -1.08 -26.99
N ALA A 8 -9.21 -1.60 -27.78
CA ALA A 8 -8.29 -2.65 -27.33
C ALA A 8 -7.29 -2.15 -26.26
N HIS A 9 -6.87 -0.88 -26.32
CA HIS A 9 -5.98 -0.29 -25.33
C HIS A 9 -6.66 -0.04 -23.98
N VAL A 10 -7.96 0.27 -23.98
CA VAL A 10 -8.73 0.52 -22.74
C VAL A 10 -9.08 -0.79 -22.02
N GLU A 11 -9.35 -1.89 -22.73
CA GLU A 11 -9.60 -3.19 -22.13
C GLU A 11 -8.38 -3.75 -21.37
N GLY A 12 -7.18 -3.55 -21.90
CA GLY A 12 -5.94 -4.00 -21.26
C GLY A 12 -5.73 -3.40 -19.86
N SER A 13 -6.06 -2.11 -19.69
CA SER A 13 -5.93 -1.42 -18.39
C SER A 13 -6.96 -1.89 -17.36
N LYS A 14 -8.21 -2.14 -17.78
CA LYS A 14 -9.27 -2.62 -16.89
C LYS A 14 -8.96 -4.00 -16.32
N ARG A 15 -8.36 -4.89 -17.12
CA ARG A 15 -7.97 -6.23 -16.69
C ARG A 15 -6.91 -6.21 -15.58
N VAL A 16 -5.92 -5.32 -15.69
CA VAL A 16 -4.88 -5.15 -14.67
C VAL A 16 -5.49 -4.61 -13.37
N PHE A 17 -6.37 -3.61 -13.45
CA PHE A 17 -7.06 -3.07 -12.28
C PHE A 17 -7.87 -4.15 -11.54
N MET A 18 -8.65 -4.96 -12.26
CA MET A 18 -9.41 -6.06 -11.66
C MET A 18 -8.51 -7.13 -11.03
N MET A 19 -7.37 -7.44 -11.64
CA MET A 19 -6.41 -8.40 -11.10
C MET A 19 -5.78 -7.91 -9.79
N VAL A 20 -5.39 -6.63 -9.73
CA VAL A 20 -4.84 -5.99 -8.51
C VAL A 20 -5.89 -5.92 -7.42
N TRP A 21 -7.12 -5.53 -7.77
CA TRP A 21 -8.24 -5.51 -6.84
C TRP A 21 -8.49 -6.90 -6.23
N GLY A 22 -8.46 -7.95 -7.05
CA GLY A 22 -8.55 -9.34 -6.58
C GLY A 22 -7.43 -9.71 -5.60
N TRP A 23 -6.19 -9.29 -5.88
CA TRP A 23 -5.06 -9.54 -4.98
C TRP A 23 -5.18 -8.79 -3.65
N LEU A 24 -5.64 -7.53 -3.67
CA LEU A 24 -5.89 -6.74 -2.45
C LEU A 24 -6.99 -7.38 -1.60
N LEU A 25 -8.05 -7.86 -2.23
CA LEU A 25 -9.13 -8.57 -1.54
C LEU A 25 -8.62 -9.86 -0.91
N ALA A 26 -7.85 -10.66 -1.64
CA ALA A 26 -7.23 -11.89 -1.13
C ALA A 26 -6.31 -11.62 0.08
N LEU A 27 -5.44 -10.62 -0.01
CA LEU A 27 -4.57 -10.21 1.12
C LEU A 27 -5.39 -9.78 2.34
N THR A 28 -6.52 -9.11 2.13
CA THR A 28 -7.43 -8.71 3.21
C THR A 28 -8.13 -9.90 3.85
N ALA A 29 -8.59 -10.86 3.05
CA ALA A 29 -9.19 -12.08 3.55
C ALA A 29 -8.18 -12.88 4.41
N ILE A 30 -6.92 -12.97 3.97
CA ILE A 30 -5.85 -13.61 4.74
C ILE A 30 -5.63 -12.90 6.08
N GLU A 31 -5.54 -11.56 6.09
CA GLU A 31 -5.40 -10.79 7.34
C GLU A 31 -6.54 -11.06 8.31
N VAL A 32 -7.78 -11.06 7.82
CA VAL A 32 -8.96 -11.33 8.65
C VAL A 32 -8.90 -12.73 9.24
N VAL A 33 -8.59 -13.75 8.45
CA VAL A 33 -8.44 -15.13 8.93
C VAL A 33 -7.33 -15.27 9.97
N LEU A 34 -6.18 -14.63 9.73
CA LEU A 34 -5.07 -14.60 10.69
C LEU A 34 -5.44 -13.88 11.99
N ALA A 35 -6.20 -12.79 11.91
CA ALA A 35 -6.67 -12.05 13.07
C ALA A 35 -7.70 -12.83 13.91
N TYR A 36 -8.50 -13.69 13.27
CA TYR A 36 -9.42 -14.59 13.98
C TYR A 36 -8.69 -15.76 14.66
N GLN A 37 -7.53 -16.17 14.15
CA GLN A 37 -6.68 -17.12 14.85
C GLN A 37 -6.11 -16.44 16.09
N ARG A 38 -6.37 -17.01 17.27
CA ARG A 38 -5.87 -16.56 18.58
C ARG A 38 -4.36 -16.80 18.67
N LEU A 39 -3.58 -16.10 17.84
CA LEU A 39 -2.13 -16.10 17.88
C LEU A 39 -1.63 -15.18 19.00
N PRO A 40 -0.41 -15.42 19.52
CA PRO A 40 0.21 -14.48 20.43
C PRO A 40 0.29 -13.09 19.80
N ILE A 41 -0.15 -12.07 20.56
CA ILE A 41 -0.31 -10.67 20.11
C ILE A 41 0.90 -10.14 19.33
N LYS A 42 2.12 -10.47 19.78
CA LYS A 42 3.37 -10.03 19.11
C LYS A 42 3.48 -10.57 17.68
N VAL A 43 3.16 -11.84 17.48
CA VAL A 43 3.24 -12.50 16.16
C VAL A 43 2.10 -12.04 15.27
N MET A 44 0.89 -11.90 15.82
CA MET A 44 -0.27 -11.36 15.12
C MET A 44 -0.01 -9.95 14.58
N LEU A 45 0.50 -9.04 15.42
CA LEU A 45 0.83 -7.67 15.02
C LEU A 45 1.92 -7.63 13.95
N ALA A 46 2.98 -8.44 14.10
CA ALA A 46 4.05 -8.51 13.11
C ALA A 46 3.55 -8.99 11.73
N LEU A 47 2.69 -10.01 11.70
CA LEU A 47 2.09 -10.53 10.47
C LEU A 47 1.15 -9.52 9.81
N LEU A 48 0.26 -8.89 10.57
CA LEU A 48 -0.66 -7.86 10.07
C LEU A 48 0.12 -6.65 9.54
N MET A 49 1.17 -6.22 10.25
CA MET A 49 2.01 -5.11 9.78
C MET A 49 2.74 -5.46 8.48
N THR A 50 3.24 -6.69 8.35
CA THR A 50 3.90 -7.16 7.13
C THR A 50 2.91 -7.23 5.96
N LEU A 51 1.71 -7.78 6.16
CA LEU A 51 0.67 -7.86 5.12
C LEU A 51 0.19 -6.48 4.69
N SER A 52 0.07 -5.53 5.62
CA SER A 52 -0.26 -4.14 5.33
C SER A 52 0.82 -3.45 4.47
N ILE A 53 2.11 -3.67 4.76
CA ILE A 53 3.21 -3.18 3.92
C ILE A 53 3.11 -3.75 2.51
N VAL A 54 2.88 -5.06 2.38
CA VAL A 54 2.74 -5.72 1.06
C VAL A 54 1.58 -5.12 0.27
N LYS A 55 0.41 -4.90 0.90
CA LYS A 55 -0.72 -4.20 0.25
C LYS A 55 -0.34 -2.81 -0.20
N ALA A 56 0.33 -2.03 0.67
CA ALA A 56 0.78 -0.69 0.33
C ALA A 56 1.74 -0.69 -0.87
N SER A 57 2.73 -1.59 -0.89
CA SER A 57 3.63 -1.78 -2.03
C SER A 57 2.89 -2.16 -3.31
N LEU A 58 1.88 -3.02 -3.22
CA LEU A 58 1.05 -3.42 -4.35
C LEU A 58 0.23 -2.23 -4.90
N ILE A 59 -0.37 -1.44 -4.01
CA ILE A 59 -1.12 -0.23 -4.38
C ILE A 59 -0.18 0.79 -5.02
N ILE A 60 0.99 1.06 -4.43
CA ILE A 60 1.97 2.01 -5.00
C ILE A 60 2.45 1.51 -6.37
N SER A 61 2.84 0.24 -6.48
CA SER A 61 3.36 -0.33 -7.73
C SER A 61 2.30 -0.49 -8.84
N TYR A 62 1.00 -0.36 -8.55
CA TYR A 62 -0.05 -0.51 -9.58
C TYR A 62 -0.92 0.74 -9.77
N PHE A 63 -1.27 1.46 -8.70
CA PHE A 63 -2.06 2.70 -8.76
C PHE A 63 -1.20 3.95 -8.95
N MET A 64 0.00 4.01 -8.35
CA MET A 64 0.94 5.12 -8.65
C MET A 64 1.78 4.81 -9.88
N HIS A 65 2.19 3.56 -10.05
CA HIS A 65 2.97 3.13 -11.20
C HIS A 65 2.05 2.60 -12.30
N LEU A 66 1.46 3.54 -13.04
CA LEU A 66 0.95 3.28 -14.38
C LEU A 66 2.13 2.76 -15.21
N ARG A 67 2.11 1.46 -15.45
CA ARG A 67 3.04 0.62 -16.21
C ARG A 67 3.19 1.07 -17.68
N TYR A 68 3.50 2.34 -18.01
CA TYR A 68 4.35 2.76 -19.15
C TYR A 68 4.24 4.23 -19.66
N GLU A 69 3.44 5.16 -19.12
CA GLU A 69 3.21 6.43 -19.86
C GLU A 69 3.57 7.79 -19.23
N ARG A 70 3.85 7.92 -17.92
CA ARG A 70 4.17 9.26 -17.34
C ARG A 70 5.25 9.22 -16.26
N ARG A 71 6.52 9.18 -16.67
CA ARG A 71 7.70 9.31 -15.78
C ARG A 71 7.70 10.58 -14.91
N SER A 72 6.96 11.62 -15.31
CA SER A 72 6.88 12.90 -14.58
C SER A 72 6.10 12.83 -13.26
N LEU A 73 5.04 12.03 -13.18
CA LEU A 73 4.26 11.87 -11.93
C LEU A 73 4.97 10.99 -10.90
N ALA A 74 5.80 10.04 -11.32
CA ALA A 74 6.59 9.21 -10.42
C ALA A 74 7.68 10.02 -9.68
N LEU A 75 8.26 11.03 -10.36
CA LEU A 75 9.36 11.83 -9.83
C LEU A 75 8.94 12.80 -8.72
N THR A 76 7.67 13.24 -8.71
CA THR A 76 7.11 14.10 -7.65
C THR A 76 6.56 13.31 -6.46
N LEU A 77 6.13 12.07 -6.70
CA LEU A 77 5.43 11.27 -5.70
C LEU A 77 6.36 10.43 -4.83
N MET A 78 7.48 9.96 -5.39
CA MET A 78 8.56 9.32 -4.63
C MET A 78 9.09 10.18 -3.46
N PRO A 79 9.47 11.46 -3.66
CA PRO A 79 9.94 12.29 -2.55
C PRO A 79 8.83 12.57 -1.53
N ALA A 80 7.56 12.70 -1.96
CA ALA A 80 6.44 12.86 -1.04
C ALA A 80 6.22 11.60 -0.16
N LEU A 81 6.36 10.41 -0.74
CA LEU A 81 6.22 9.13 -0.02
C LEU A 81 7.38 8.92 0.96
N VAL A 82 8.61 9.17 0.52
CA VAL A 82 9.81 9.14 1.38
C VAL A 82 9.67 10.17 2.50
N PHE A 83 9.17 11.37 2.22
CA PHE A 83 8.92 12.40 3.22
C PHE A 83 7.87 11.97 4.25
N VAL A 84 6.75 11.38 3.82
CA VAL A 84 5.71 10.87 4.73
C VAL A 84 6.25 9.74 5.60
N VAL A 85 6.98 8.79 5.01
CA VAL A 85 7.61 7.69 5.76
C VAL A 85 8.63 8.23 6.74
N ALA A 86 9.50 9.16 6.32
CA ALA A 86 10.48 9.80 7.18
C ALA A 86 9.82 10.58 8.33
N MET A 87 8.76 11.35 8.05
CA MET A 87 7.95 12.02 9.08
C MET A 87 7.35 11.02 10.06
N MET A 88 6.81 9.89 9.58
CA MET A 88 6.27 8.83 10.45
C MET A 88 7.36 8.25 11.37
N PHE A 89 8.57 8.00 10.84
CA PHE A 89 9.71 7.54 11.65
C PHE A 89 10.25 8.58 12.62
N VAL A 90 10.07 9.88 12.35
CA VAL A 90 10.48 10.97 13.26
C VAL A 90 9.43 11.23 14.33
N VAL A 91 8.14 11.19 14.00
CA VAL A 91 7.03 11.47 14.93
C VAL A 91 6.81 10.31 15.91
N PHE A 92 7.04 9.07 15.49
CA PHE A 92 6.88 7.89 16.35
C PHE A 92 7.77 7.91 17.62
N PRO A 93 9.10 8.15 17.54
CA PRO A 93 9.96 8.28 18.72
C PRO A 93 9.65 9.54 19.53
N ASP A 94 9.23 10.64 18.89
CA ASP A 94 8.82 11.85 19.59
C ASP A 94 7.56 11.62 20.44
N SER A 95 6.58 10.89 19.90
CA SER A 95 5.35 10.50 20.60
C SER A 95 5.63 9.60 21.82
N ILE A 96 6.58 8.66 21.69
CA ILE A 96 7.03 7.82 22.82
C ILE A 96 7.65 8.68 23.92
N ARG A 97 8.48 9.66 23.53
CA ARG A 97 9.15 10.58 24.47
C ARG A 97 8.16 11.48 25.20
N LEU A 98 7.11 11.93 24.51
CA LEU A 98 6.02 12.73 25.07
C LEU A 98 5.16 11.91 26.06
N TYR A 99 4.91 10.64 25.77
CA TYR A 99 4.23 9.72 26.69
C TYR A 99 5.05 9.46 27.97
N LEU A 100 6.38 9.44 27.85
CA LEU A 100 7.30 9.27 28.98
C LEU A 100 7.39 10.51 29.88
N MET A 101 7.15 11.71 29.33
CA MET A 101 7.22 12.99 30.06
C MET A 101 5.94 13.38 30.80
N LYS A 102 4.83 12.64 30.65
CA LYS A 102 3.59 12.92 31.39
C LYS A 102 3.84 12.63 32.89
N PRO A 103 3.93 13.66 33.75
CA PRO A 103 4.02 13.44 35.19
C PRO A 103 2.67 12.88 35.66
N LYS A 104 2.71 11.95 36.61
CA LYS A 104 1.53 11.45 37.32
C LYS A 104 0.83 12.58 38.08
#